data_AF-A0A7Y9SKV9-F1
#
_entry.id   AF-A0A7Y9SKV9-F1
#
_cell.length_a   1.000
_cell.length_b   1.000
_cell.length_c   1.000
_cell.angle_alpha   90.00
_cell.angle_beta   90.00
_cell.angle_gamma   90.00
#
_symmetry.space_group_name_H-M   'P 1'
#
loop_
_entity.id
_entity.type
_entity.pdbx_description
1 polymer ?
#
loop_
_entity_poly.entity_id
_entity_poly.type
_entity_poly.pdbx_seq_one_letter_code
_entity_poly.pdbx_strand_id
1 'polypeptide(L)'
;MTTQNAAPHLATKGTTVRFTDVIEYQGFWGSFWDLIWWFLWAFAFIAYLFALFAIIGDLFRDHKMKGWAKAIWIVFLIFVPFLTALVYLIARGGGMAERSAAQVRAMQKAQDDYIKSVAGTSAHPSPADEIAKAKALLDAGTITPEEYERLKARVIS
;
A
#
# COMPACT_ATOMS: atom_id res chain seq x y z
N MET A 1 23.84 -78.70 -68.38
CA MET A 1 22.62 -77.86 -68.39
C MET A 1 22.20 -77.70 -66.94
N THR A 2 22.90 -76.90 -66.13
CA THR A 2 22.86 -75.41 -66.11
C THR A 2 21.47 -74.95 -65.64
N THR A 3 21.19 -75.14 -64.36
CA THR A 3 21.22 -74.13 -63.27
C THR A 3 20.10 -73.10 -63.39
N GLN A 4 19.13 -73.14 -62.47
CA GLN A 4 18.61 -71.89 -61.94
C GLN A 4 18.61 -71.96 -60.41
N ASN A 5 19.56 -71.20 -59.90
CA ASN A 5 20.01 -71.13 -58.53
C ASN A 5 18.95 -70.46 -57.66
N ALA A 6 18.80 -70.95 -56.44
CA ALA A 6 18.07 -70.27 -55.38
C ALA A 6 18.71 -68.90 -55.11
N ALA A 7 17.89 -67.86 -55.02
CA ALA A 7 18.27 -66.57 -54.46
C ALA A 7 17.23 -66.14 -53.41
N PRO A 8 17.66 -65.53 -52.30
CA PRO A 8 16.91 -65.48 -51.06
C PRO A 8 15.86 -64.37 -51.05
N HIS A 9 14.79 -64.67 -50.33
CA HIS A 9 13.77 -63.78 -49.82
C HIS A 9 14.40 -62.70 -48.93
N LEU A 10 14.87 -61.61 -49.54
CA LEU A 10 15.16 -60.36 -48.85
C LEU A 10 13.99 -59.42 -49.08
N ALA A 11 12.93 -59.61 -48.30
CA ALA A 11 11.97 -58.55 -48.05
C ALA A 11 12.69 -57.48 -47.21
N THR A 12 13.42 -56.59 -47.86
CA THR A 12 13.81 -55.31 -47.28
C THR A 12 12.52 -54.54 -47.02
N LYS A 13 11.95 -54.70 -45.82
CA LYS A 13 11.02 -53.72 -45.25
C LYS A 13 11.80 -52.41 -45.22
N GLY A 14 11.58 -51.58 -46.24
CA GLY A 14 12.00 -50.19 -46.20
C GLY A 14 11.32 -49.58 -45.00
N THR A 15 12.05 -49.45 -43.89
CA THR A 15 11.68 -48.55 -42.82
C THR A 15 11.77 -47.17 -43.43
N THR A 16 10.65 -46.71 -44.00
CA THR A 16 10.49 -45.33 -44.43
C THR A 16 10.53 -44.50 -43.14
N VAL A 17 11.73 -44.17 -42.68
CA VAL A 17 11.93 -43.15 -41.66
C VAL A 17 11.38 -41.89 -42.30
N ARG A 18 10.17 -41.50 -41.91
CA ARG A 18 9.58 -40.26 -42.37
C ARG A 18 10.41 -39.15 -41.74
N PHE A 19 11.35 -38.59 -42.51
CA PHE A 19 12.12 -37.39 -42.17
C PHE A 19 11.24 -36.13 -41.97
N THR A 20 9.92 -36.30 -41.87
CA THR A 20 8.93 -35.24 -41.66
C THR A 20 8.49 -35.11 -40.21
N ASP A 21 9.05 -35.88 -39.27
CA ASP A 21 9.02 -35.51 -37.86
C ASP A 21 10.02 -34.37 -37.63
N VAL A 22 9.84 -33.28 -38.39
CA VAL A 22 10.42 -31.99 -38.07
C VAL A 22 9.85 -31.64 -36.71
N ILE A 23 10.71 -31.67 -35.69
CA ILE A 23 10.42 -31.08 -34.40
C ILE A 23 9.94 -29.66 -34.73
N GLU A 24 8.65 -29.39 -34.51
CA GLU A 24 8.12 -28.04 -34.60
C GLU A 24 8.84 -27.27 -33.51
N TYR A 25 9.96 -26.66 -33.89
CA TYR A 25 10.73 -25.81 -33.02
C TYR A 25 9.88 -24.55 -32.87
N GLN A 26 8.86 -24.62 -32.01
CA GLN A 26 8.39 -23.48 -31.26
C GLN A 26 9.60 -23.08 -30.42
N GLY A 27 10.53 -22.35 -31.03
CA GLY A 27 11.75 -21.94 -30.37
C GLY A 27 11.38 -21.27 -29.05
N PHE A 28 12.32 -21.19 -28.12
CA PHE A 28 12.15 -20.45 -26.87
C PHE A 28 11.61 -19.00 -27.06
N TRP A 29 11.61 -18.51 -28.32
CA TRP A 29 11.15 -17.23 -28.83
C TRP A 29 9.97 -17.34 -29.83
N GLY A 30 9.13 -18.37 -29.73
CA GLY A 30 8.23 -18.83 -30.80
C GLY A 30 7.19 -17.83 -31.33
N SER A 31 6.84 -16.79 -30.58
CA SER A 31 5.91 -15.73 -31.02
C SER A 31 6.07 -14.46 -30.19
N PHE A 32 5.76 -13.28 -30.76
CA PHE A 32 5.67 -12.00 -30.02
C PHE A 32 4.81 -12.12 -28.75
N TRP A 33 3.79 -12.97 -28.81
CA TRP A 33 2.92 -13.26 -27.69
C TRP A 33 3.60 -14.03 -26.53
N ASP A 34 4.52 -14.95 -26.85
CA ASP A 34 5.31 -15.66 -25.82
C ASP A 34 6.25 -14.71 -25.08
N LEU A 35 6.80 -13.71 -25.78
CA LEU A 35 7.63 -12.68 -25.14
C LEU A 35 6.83 -11.89 -24.09
N ILE A 36 5.59 -11.48 -24.43
CA ILE A 36 4.69 -10.81 -23.49
C ILE A 36 4.40 -11.71 -22.29
N TRP A 37 4.10 -12.98 -22.52
CA TRP A 37 3.84 -13.93 -21.45
C TRP A 37 5.07 -14.12 -20.55
N TRP A 38 6.27 -14.18 -21.13
CA TRP A 38 7.53 -14.28 -20.39
C TRP A 38 7.77 -13.04 -19.52
N PHE A 39 7.51 -11.84 -20.05
CA PHE A 39 7.57 -10.60 -19.28
C PHE A 39 6.55 -10.57 -18.14
N LEU A 40 5.32 -11.06 -18.37
CA LEU A 40 4.30 -11.17 -17.33
C LEU A 40 4.73 -12.13 -16.21
N TRP A 41 5.28 -13.30 -16.56
CA TRP A 41 5.81 -14.25 -15.57
C TRP A 41 7.02 -13.69 -14.83
N ALA A 42 7.94 -13.03 -15.52
CA ALA A 42 9.09 -12.38 -14.90
C ALA A 42 8.64 -11.25 -13.95
N PHE A 43 7.68 -10.42 -14.36
CA PHE A 43 7.09 -9.39 -13.52
C PHE A 43 6.39 -9.99 -12.29
N ALA A 44 5.57 -11.02 -12.48
CA ALA A 44 4.89 -11.71 -11.38
C ALA A 44 5.89 -12.33 -10.40
N PHE A 45 6.97 -12.93 -10.91
CA PHE A 45 8.06 -13.48 -10.10
C PHE A 45 8.79 -12.38 -9.31
N ILE A 46 9.14 -11.26 -9.95
CA ILE A 46 9.78 -10.13 -9.27
C ILE A 46 8.85 -9.53 -8.21
N ALA A 47 7.57 -9.31 -8.54
CA ALA A 47 6.56 -8.83 -7.60
C ALA A 47 6.39 -9.80 -6.41
N TYR A 48 6.44 -11.11 -6.67
CA TYR A 48 6.46 -12.13 -5.63
C TYR A 48 7.69 -11.99 -4.72
N LEU A 49 8.89 -11.79 -5.27
CA LEU A 49 10.09 -11.54 -4.46
C LEU A 49 9.97 -10.27 -3.61
N PHE A 50 9.46 -9.18 -4.17
CA PHE A 50 9.20 -7.95 -3.41
C PHE A 50 8.21 -8.19 -2.27
N ALA A 51 7.11 -8.92 -2.53
CA ALA A 51 6.14 -9.28 -1.51
C ALA A 51 6.77 -10.17 -0.42
N LEU A 52 7.58 -11.16 -0.81
CA LEU A 52 8.32 -12.03 0.09
C LEU A 52 9.24 -11.22 1.02
N PHE A 53 10.07 -10.32 0.45
CA PHE A 53 10.95 -9.46 1.24
C PHE A 53 10.18 -8.49 2.14
N ALA A 54 9.06 -7.93 1.67
CA ALA A 54 8.21 -7.06 2.47
C ALA A 54 7.61 -7.81 3.67
N ILE A 55 7.12 -9.04 3.47
CA ILE A 55 6.58 -9.90 4.54
C ILE A 55 7.69 -10.27 5.53
N ILE A 56 8.86 -10.66 5.04
CA ILE A 56 10.02 -10.97 5.90
C ILE A 56 10.43 -9.74 6.72
N GLY A 57 10.52 -8.56 6.09
CA GLY A 57 10.86 -7.31 6.77
C GLY A 57 9.85 -6.93 7.85
N ASP A 58 8.56 -7.07 7.57
CA ASP A 58 7.49 -6.82 8.54
C ASP A 58 7.53 -7.83 9.70
N LEU A 59 7.82 -9.10 9.41
CA LEU A 59 8.02 -10.16 10.40
C LEU A 59 9.21 -9.88 11.32
N PHE A 60 10.31 -9.32 10.79
CA PHE A 60 11.45 -8.89 11.58
C PHE A 60 11.16 -7.65 12.42
N ARG A 61 10.44 -6.66 11.88
CA ARG A 61 10.09 -5.42 12.57
C ARG A 61 9.21 -5.65 13.81
N ASP A 62 8.39 -6.69 13.81
CA ASP A 62 7.64 -7.06 15.01
C ASP A 62 8.54 -7.73 16.06
N HIS A 63 9.02 -6.91 16.99
CA HIS A 63 9.84 -7.31 18.14
C HIS A 63 9.05 -8.02 19.25
N LYS A 64 7.71 -8.10 19.16
CA LYS A 64 6.87 -8.80 20.16
C LYS A 64 6.66 -10.29 19.83
N MET A 65 6.95 -10.71 18.59
CA MET A 65 6.79 -12.10 18.14
C MET A 65 7.99 -12.98 18.51
N LYS A 66 7.71 -14.13 19.13
CA LYS A 66 8.70 -15.16 19.49
C LYS A 66 9.43 -15.64 18.22
N GLY A 67 10.76 -15.77 18.28
CA GLY A 67 11.60 -16.12 17.12
C GLY A 67 11.20 -17.41 16.40
N TRP A 68 10.68 -18.42 17.12
CA TRP A 68 10.22 -19.67 16.52
C TRP A 68 9.00 -19.49 15.61
N ALA A 69 8.09 -18.56 15.94
CA ALA A 69 6.94 -18.25 15.09
C ALA A 69 7.41 -17.62 13.76
N LYS A 70 8.48 -16.81 13.80
CA LYS A 70 9.09 -16.25 12.59
C LYS A 70 9.65 -17.33 11.67
N ALA A 71 10.32 -18.34 12.24
CA ALA A 71 10.87 -19.45 11.46
C ALA A 71 9.79 -20.26 10.72
N ILE A 72 8.67 -20.56 11.39
CA ILE A 72 7.54 -21.27 10.77
C ILE A 72 6.98 -20.48 9.59
N TRP A 73 6.79 -19.17 9.73
CA TRP A 73 6.34 -18.31 8.64
C TRP A 73 7.27 -18.32 7.43
N ILE A 74 8.58 -18.31 7.66
CA ILE A 74 9.59 -18.40 6.59
C ILE A 74 9.50 -19.74 5.87
N VAL A 75 9.35 -20.86 6.60
CA VAL A 75 9.18 -22.19 5.99
C VAL A 75 7.94 -22.23 5.11
N PHE A 76 6.79 -21.75 5.61
CA PHE A 76 5.55 -21.72 4.83
C PHE A 76 5.66 -20.84 3.58
N LEU A 77 6.37 -19.71 3.64
CA LEU A 77 6.61 -18.83 2.48
C LEU A 77 7.39 -19.52 1.35
N ILE A 78 8.26 -20.49 1.68
CA ILE A 78 9.06 -21.24 0.70
C ILE A 78 8.22 -22.34 0.04
N PHE A 79 7.47 -23.11 0.82
CA PHE A 79 6.75 -24.28 0.31
C PHE A 79 5.35 -23.97 -0.25
N VAL A 80 4.67 -22.98 0.32
CA VAL A 80 3.28 -22.65 -0.05
C VAL A 80 3.10 -21.12 -0.15
N PRO A 81 3.80 -20.45 -1.06
CA PRO A 81 3.94 -18.99 -1.07
C PRO A 81 2.62 -18.22 -1.15
N PHE A 82 1.73 -18.58 -2.10
CA PHE A 82 0.48 -17.86 -2.31
C PHE A 82 -0.48 -17.99 -1.14
N LEU A 83 -0.62 -19.20 -0.59
CA LEU A 83 -1.46 -19.44 0.57
C LEU A 83 -0.90 -18.71 1.80
N THR A 84 0.42 -18.76 1.99
CA THR A 84 1.08 -18.12 3.12
C THR A 84 0.96 -16.61 3.07
N ALA A 85 1.12 -16.00 1.89
CA ALA A 85 0.92 -14.57 1.71
C ALA A 85 -0.53 -14.14 2.05
N LEU A 86 -1.53 -14.93 1.63
CA LEU A 86 -2.93 -14.67 1.95
C LEU A 86 -3.19 -14.77 3.47
N VAL A 87 -2.74 -15.86 4.11
CA VAL A 87 -2.90 -16.05 5.56
C VAL A 87 -2.17 -14.95 6.33
N TYR A 88 -0.98 -14.54 5.89
CA TYR A 88 -0.22 -13.44 6.49
C TYR A 88 -1.00 -12.12 6.42
N LEU A 89 -1.57 -11.81 5.24
CA LEU A 89 -2.36 -10.60 5.04
C LEU A 89 -3.61 -10.59 5.93
N ILE A 90 -4.27 -11.73 6.13
CA ILE A 90 -5.44 -11.83 7.03
C ILE A 90 -5.02 -11.72 8.50
N ALA A 91 -3.99 -12.47 8.91
CA ALA A 91 -3.53 -12.50 10.30
C ALA A 91 -2.90 -11.17 10.75
N ARG A 92 -2.36 -10.38 9.82
CA ARG A 92 -1.58 -9.17 10.13
C ARG A 92 -2.00 -7.90 9.41
N GLY A 93 -3.00 -7.96 8.52
CA GLY A 93 -3.58 -6.80 7.83
C GLY A 93 -4.29 -5.82 8.76
N GLY A 94 -4.65 -6.26 9.98
CA GLY A 94 -5.33 -5.44 10.99
C GLY A 94 -4.55 -4.19 11.42
N GLY A 95 -3.23 -4.17 11.23
CA GLY A 95 -2.41 -3.01 11.60
C GLY A 95 -2.70 -1.74 10.79
N MET A 96 -3.32 -1.83 9.61
CA MET A 96 -3.68 -0.63 8.82
C MET A 96 -5.00 -0.01 9.27
N ALA A 97 -6.00 -0.81 9.64
CA ALA A 97 -7.29 -0.32 10.13
C ALA A 97 -7.16 0.35 11.50
N GLU A 98 -6.35 -0.22 12.39
CA GLU A 98 -6.13 0.34 13.72
C GLU A 98 -5.35 1.68 13.66
N ARG A 99 -4.33 1.75 12.79
CA ARG A 99 -3.52 2.96 12.60
C ARG A 99 -4.25 4.04 11.82
N SER A 100 -5.07 3.70 10.83
CA SER A 100 -5.91 4.68 10.16
C SER A 100 -6.92 5.27 11.13
N ALA A 101 -7.59 4.45 11.94
CA ALA A 101 -8.50 4.92 12.98
C ALA A 101 -7.77 5.81 14.02
N ALA A 102 -6.56 5.43 14.44
CA ALA A 102 -5.75 6.25 15.35
C ALA A 102 -5.32 7.59 14.72
N GLN A 103 -4.93 7.60 13.44
CA GLN A 103 -4.59 8.83 12.71
C GLN A 103 -5.80 9.74 12.52
N VAL A 104 -6.97 9.18 12.16
CA VAL A 104 -8.22 9.96 12.06
C VAL A 104 -8.56 10.59 13.41
N ARG A 105 -8.47 9.83 14.52
CA ARG A 105 -8.69 10.38 15.87
C ARG A 105 -7.68 11.46 16.24
N ALA A 106 -6.41 11.29 15.88
CA ALA A 106 -5.37 12.29 16.14
C ALA A 106 -5.58 13.58 15.33
N MET A 107 -6.00 13.45 14.07
CA MET A 107 -6.34 14.61 13.22
C MET A 107 -7.58 15.34 13.72
N GLN A 108 -8.63 14.61 14.12
CA GLN A 108 -9.82 15.21 14.74
C GLN A 108 -9.45 15.97 16.02
N LYS A 109 -8.66 15.36 16.90
CA LYS A 109 -8.21 16.03 18.13
C LYS A 109 -7.39 17.31 17.84
N ALA A 110 -6.47 17.25 16.88
CA ALA A 110 -5.68 18.43 16.50
C ALA A 110 -6.55 19.55 15.90
N GLN A 111 -7.59 19.17 15.14
CA GLN A 111 -8.54 20.12 14.57
C GLN A 111 -9.46 20.74 15.63
N ASP A 112 -9.96 19.95 16.58
CA ASP A 112 -10.75 20.42 17.72
C ASP A 112 -9.94 21.36 18.63
N ASP A 113 -8.68 21.00 18.91
CA ASP A 113 -7.77 21.82 19.72
C ASP A 113 -7.43 23.14 18.98
N TYR A 114 -7.26 23.09 17.64
CA TYR A 114 -7.11 24.30 16.82
C TYR A 114 -8.37 25.16 16.90
N ILE A 115 -9.56 24.63 16.61
CA ILE A 115 -10.83 25.37 16.67
C ILE A 115 -11.06 25.99 18.05
N LYS A 116 -10.78 25.28 19.14
CA LYS A 116 -10.85 25.86 20.50
C LYS A 116 -9.85 26.99 20.70
N SER A 117 -8.64 26.87 20.19
CA SER A 117 -7.63 27.92 20.33
C SER A 117 -8.00 29.17 19.53
N VAL A 118 -8.54 29.01 18.32
CA VAL A 118 -8.99 30.15 17.51
C VAL A 118 -10.29 30.72 18.04
N ALA A 119 -11.27 29.89 18.41
CA ALA A 119 -12.53 30.35 19.01
C ALA A 119 -12.35 30.97 20.40
N GLY A 120 -11.33 30.55 21.17
CA GLY A 120 -10.95 31.19 22.43
C GLY A 120 -10.25 32.54 22.25
N THR A 121 -9.64 32.79 21.09
CA THR A 121 -9.02 34.08 20.71
C THR A 121 -9.92 34.96 19.84
N SER A 122 -10.95 34.37 19.22
CA SER A 122 -11.97 35.03 18.37
C SER A 122 -13.37 34.97 18.96
N ALA A 123 -13.50 34.63 20.25
CA ALA A 123 -14.65 35.09 21.03
C ALA A 123 -14.61 36.61 20.90
N HIS A 124 -15.52 37.16 20.09
CA HIS A 124 -15.71 38.59 19.94
C HIS A 124 -15.56 39.23 21.32
N PRO A 125 -14.70 40.26 21.49
CA PRO A 125 -14.61 40.98 22.74
C PRO A 125 -16.04 41.24 23.21
N SER A 126 -16.40 40.76 24.39
CA SER A 126 -17.78 40.91 24.82
C SER A 126 -18.07 42.41 24.86
N PRO A 127 -19.30 42.86 24.59
CA PRO A 127 -19.66 44.28 24.70
C PRO A 127 -19.22 44.89 26.04
N ALA A 128 -19.19 44.09 27.10
CA ALA A 128 -18.66 44.47 28.41
C ALA A 128 -17.14 44.71 28.42
N ASP A 129 -16.34 43.88 27.73
CA ASP A 129 -14.89 44.05 27.62
C ASP A 129 -14.50 45.30 26.81
N GLU A 130 -15.30 45.64 25.79
CA GLU A 130 -15.10 46.87 25.00
C GLU A 130 -15.40 48.13 25.82
N ILE A 131 -16.50 48.12 26.60
CA ILE A 131 -16.83 49.22 27.53
C ILE A 131 -15.77 49.35 28.63
N ALA A 132 -15.26 48.23 29.16
CA ALA A 132 -14.20 48.24 30.18
C ALA A 132 -12.89 48.84 29.65
N LYS A 133 -12.50 48.52 28.41
CA LYS A 133 -11.34 49.15 27.75
C LYS A 133 -11.55 50.63 27.52
N ALA A 134 -12.73 51.04 27.05
CA ALA A 134 -13.05 52.44 26.86
C ALA A 134 -12.97 53.23 28.19
N LYS A 135 -13.40 52.63 29.31
CA LYS A 135 -13.27 53.24 30.64
C LYS A 135 -11.81 53.38 31.07
N ALA A 136 -10.97 52.37 30.81
CA ALA A 136 -9.55 52.46 31.11
C ALA A 136 -8.85 53.59 30.34
N LEU A 137 -9.25 53.86 29.09
CA LEU A 137 -8.73 54.99 28.31
C LEU A 137 -9.17 56.35 28.85
N LEU A 138 -10.40 56.44 29.38
CA LEU A 138 -10.92 57.64 30.04
C LEU A 138 -10.16 57.90 31.35
N ASP A 139 -9.99 56.85 32.17
CA ASP A 139 -9.27 56.94 33.45
C ASP A 139 -7.77 57.26 33.23
N ALA A 140 -7.20 56.85 32.09
CA ALA A 140 -5.86 57.22 31.64
C ALA A 140 -5.78 58.63 31.02
N GLY A 141 -6.90 59.34 30.90
CA GLY A 141 -6.97 60.69 30.30
C GLY A 141 -6.67 60.73 28.81
N THR A 142 -6.73 59.58 28.12
CA THR A 142 -6.45 59.48 26.67
C THR A 142 -7.65 59.87 25.82
N ILE A 143 -8.87 59.74 26.36
CA ILE A 143 -10.13 60.16 25.73
C ILE A 143 -10.94 61.02 26.70
N THR A 144 -11.86 61.83 26.19
CA THR A 144 -12.73 62.66 27.02
C THR A 144 -13.99 61.90 27.48
N PRO A 145 -14.69 62.37 28.53
CA PRO A 145 -15.94 61.77 28.98
C PRO A 145 -17.01 61.67 27.87
N GLU A 146 -17.06 62.66 26.98
CA GLU A 146 -18.01 62.70 25.87
C GLU A 146 -17.68 61.65 24.79
N GLU A 147 -16.40 61.38 24.56
CA GLU A 147 -15.93 60.34 23.64
C GLU A 147 -16.19 58.94 24.19
N TYR A 148 -16.04 58.75 25.51
CA TYR A 148 -16.38 57.50 26.18
C TYR A 148 -17.87 57.16 26.06
N GLU A 149 -18.77 58.11 26.30
CA GLU A 149 -20.22 57.85 26.18
C GLU A 149 -20.65 57.55 24.73
N ARG A 150 -19.99 58.15 23.73
CA ARG A 150 -20.22 57.79 22.31
C ARG A 150 -19.77 56.37 21.98
N LEU A 151 -18.64 55.92 22.52
CA LEU A 151 -18.14 54.54 22.36
C LEU A 151 -19.08 53.55 23.03
N LYS A 152 -19.49 53.83 24.27
CA LYS A 152 -20.44 53.01 25.03
C LYS A 152 -21.79 52.89 24.31
N ALA A 153 -22.33 53.98 23.77
CA ALA A 153 -23.59 53.96 23.03
C ALA A 153 -23.51 53.10 21.76
N ARG A 154 -22.37 53.11 21.04
CA ARG A 154 -22.14 52.28 19.85
C ARG A 154 -22.04 50.79 20.17
N VAL A 155 -21.52 50.44 21.33
CA VAL A 155 -21.34 49.04 21.77
C VAL A 155 -22.64 48.42 22.29
N ILE A 156 -23.56 49.26 22.81
CA ILE A 156 -24.85 48.83 23.39
C ILE A 156 -26.01 48.91 22.38
N SER A 157 -25.86 49.66 21.28
CA SER A 157 -26.84 49.76 20.18
C SER A 157 -26.83 48.54 19.26
#